data_AF-A0A8T5NGG9-F1
#
_entry.id   AF-A0A8T5NGG9-F1
#
_cell.length_a   1.000
_cell.length_b   1.000
_cell.length_c   1.000
_cell.angle_alpha   90.00
_cell.angle_beta   90.00
_cell.angle_gamma   90.00
#
_symmetry.space_group_name_H-M   'P 1'
#
loop_
_entity.id
_entity.type
_entity.pdbx_description
1 polymer ?
#
loop_
_entity_poly.entity_id
_entity_poly.type
_entity_poly.pdbx_seq_one_letter_code
_entity_poly.pdbx_strand_id
1 'polypeptide(L)'
;MEKHCDICRTSFSDPTNPSGEDILCKTCKEIVKNNAKKKNSNAKQVKEALKNAVYFDKEKEQIYFLCYYTGIPCNINPGFKSDSSSLEYAFDLTFDHKDPSIGYEAKGEELVVCLNIINQVKSNIPANIFKEFIILLADRFKNKSSSIELEIELKRLFGDARK
;
A
#
# COMPACT_ATOMS: atom_id res chain seq x y z
N MET A 1 23.92 -14.49 15.97
CA MET A 1 22.91 -15.41 15.40
C MET A 1 22.08 -14.59 14.43
N GLU A 2 22.05 -14.99 13.17
CA GLU A 2 21.25 -14.32 12.14
C GLU A 2 19.76 -14.56 12.42
N LYS A 3 18.93 -13.53 12.25
CA LYS A 3 17.48 -13.61 12.44
C LYS A 3 16.77 -13.13 11.19
N HIS A 4 15.57 -13.64 10.94
CA HIS A 4 14.74 -13.25 9.79
C HIS A 4 13.55 -12.40 10.26
N CYS A 5 13.21 -11.37 9.48
CA CYS A 5 12.06 -10.53 9.77
C CYS A 5 10.75 -11.28 9.53
N ASP A 6 9.83 -11.27 10.48
CA ASP A 6 8.53 -11.95 10.36
C ASP A 6 7.62 -11.35 9.27
N ILE A 7 7.92 -10.14 8.81
CA ILE A 7 7.20 -9.46 7.73
C ILE A 7 7.91 -9.69 6.40
N CYS A 8 9.08 -9.04 6.22
CA CYS A 8 9.77 -9.01 4.94
C CYS A 8 10.74 -10.17 4.73
N ARG A 9 10.95 -11.04 5.72
CA ARG A 9 11.89 -12.19 5.71
C ARG A 9 13.36 -11.83 5.49
N THR A 10 13.71 -10.55 5.39
CA THR A 10 15.09 -10.08 5.33
C THR A 10 15.85 -10.51 6.58
N SER A 11 17.06 -11.04 6.36
CA SER A 11 18.00 -11.33 7.43
C SER A 11 18.54 -10.06 8.08
N PHE A 12 18.73 -10.07 9.39
CA PHE A 12 19.41 -9.00 10.11
C PHE A 12 20.09 -9.50 11.38
N SER A 13 21.11 -8.76 11.81
CA SER A 13 21.78 -8.99 13.08
C SER A 13 21.03 -8.28 14.20
N ASP A 14 20.53 -9.04 15.18
CA ASP A 14 19.87 -8.49 16.35
C ASP A 14 20.46 -9.06 17.64
N PRO A 15 21.22 -8.26 18.39
CA PRO A 15 21.85 -8.69 19.63
C PRO A 15 20.89 -8.73 20.83
N THR A 16 19.69 -8.13 20.73
CA THR A 16 18.79 -7.96 21.87
C THR A 16 17.35 -8.15 21.43
N ASN A 17 16.87 -9.39 21.50
CA ASN A 17 15.46 -9.66 21.31
C ASN A 17 14.95 -10.46 22.50
N PRO A 18 14.07 -9.90 23.35
CA PRO A 18 13.46 -10.64 24.43
C PRO A 18 12.64 -11.81 23.84
N SER A 19 12.71 -12.96 24.48
CA SER A 19 11.97 -14.16 24.11
C SER A 19 10.47 -13.86 24.04
N GLY A 20 9.81 -14.10 22.91
CA GLY A 20 8.35 -14.03 22.78
C GLY A 20 7.77 -12.81 22.04
N GLU A 21 8.59 -11.90 21.52
CA GLU A 21 8.13 -10.83 20.60
C GLU A 21 8.40 -11.16 19.13
N ASP A 22 7.57 -10.62 18.20
CA ASP A 22 7.80 -10.72 16.75
C ASP A 22 9.20 -10.17 16.40
N ILE A 23 9.93 -10.92 15.58
CA ILE A 23 11.27 -10.58 15.11
C ILE A 23 11.10 -9.66 13.89
N LEU A 24 11.22 -8.34 14.09
CA LEU A 24 11.07 -7.35 13.02
C LEU A 24 12.39 -6.65 12.70
N CYS A 25 12.71 -6.52 11.40
CA CYS A 25 13.81 -5.65 10.98
C CYS A 25 13.49 -4.19 11.32
N LYS A 26 14.52 -3.34 11.37
CA LYS A 26 14.40 -1.91 11.73
C LYS A 26 13.29 -1.20 10.93
N THR A 27 13.28 -1.38 9.61
CA THR A 27 12.30 -0.75 8.71
C THR A 27 10.88 -1.20 9.02
N CYS A 28 10.64 -2.51 9.13
CA CYS A 28 9.32 -3.05 9.47
C CYS A 28 8.85 -2.59 10.85
N LYS A 29 9.76 -2.53 11.83
CA LYS A 29 9.48 -2.04 13.18
C LYS A 29 9.05 -0.57 13.17
N GLU A 30 9.74 0.27 12.40
CA GLU A 30 9.39 1.69 12.23
C GLU A 30 8.03 1.88 11.56
N ILE A 31 7.75 1.15 10.47
CA ILE A 31 6.46 1.21 9.77
C ILE A 31 5.32 0.82 10.70
N VAL A 32 5.45 -0.31 11.41
CA VAL A 32 4.44 -0.78 12.36
C VAL A 32 4.22 0.25 13.46
N LYS A 33 5.30 0.77 14.07
CA LYS A 33 5.19 1.78 15.13
C LYS A 33 4.50 3.07 14.67
N ASN A 34 4.81 3.54 13.47
CA ASN A 34 4.29 4.80 12.92
C ASN A 34 2.81 4.71 12.50
N ASN A 35 2.33 3.51 12.15
CA ASN A 35 0.96 3.31 11.65
C ASN A 35 0.03 2.62 12.65
N ALA A 36 0.55 1.97 13.70
CA ALA A 36 -0.24 1.36 14.78
C ALA A 36 -0.89 2.38 15.74
N LYS A 37 -0.57 3.68 15.59
CA LYS A 37 -1.11 4.77 16.42
C LYS A 37 -2.10 5.66 15.68
N LYS A 38 -2.41 5.35 14.42
CA LYS A 38 -3.38 6.12 13.62
C LYS A 38 -4.79 5.64 13.90
N LYS A 39 -5.77 6.55 13.75
CA LYS A 39 -7.10 6.49 14.40
C LYS A 39 -7.90 5.19 14.27
N ASN A 40 -7.58 4.28 13.35
CA ASN A 40 -8.37 3.07 13.08
C ASN A 40 -7.53 1.80 12.79
N SER A 41 -6.27 1.74 13.24
CA SER A 41 -5.40 0.57 13.02
C SER A 41 -4.53 0.25 14.22
N ASN A 42 -4.41 -1.04 14.56
CA ASN A 42 -3.50 -1.51 15.60
C ASN A 42 -2.25 -2.20 15.00
N ALA A 43 -1.24 -2.45 15.84
CA ALA A 43 0.02 -3.05 15.40
C ALA A 43 -0.17 -4.43 14.74
N LYS A 44 -1.15 -5.22 15.19
CA LYS A 44 -1.43 -6.54 14.61
C LYS A 44 -1.96 -6.40 13.18
N GLN A 45 -2.94 -5.53 12.96
CA GLN A 45 -3.50 -5.26 11.62
C GLN A 45 -2.44 -4.73 10.65
N VAL A 46 -1.58 -3.81 11.11
CA VAL A 46 -0.48 -3.28 10.27
C VAL A 46 0.50 -4.39 9.88
N LYS A 47 0.86 -5.28 10.82
CA LYS A 47 1.74 -6.42 10.54
C LYS A 47 1.10 -7.38 9.53
N GLU A 48 -0.16 -7.72 9.71
CA GLU A 48 -0.90 -8.62 8.80
C GLU A 48 -1.01 -8.02 7.40
N ALA A 49 -1.37 -6.73 7.28
CA ALA A 49 -1.42 -6.02 6.00
C ALA A 49 -0.06 -6.05 5.28
N LEU A 50 1.03 -5.82 6.02
CA LEU A 50 2.38 -5.87 5.46
C LEU A 50 2.76 -7.29 5.02
N LYS A 51 2.51 -8.31 5.85
CA LYS A 51 2.80 -9.72 5.51
C LYS A 51 2.09 -10.13 4.22
N ASN A 52 0.84 -9.71 4.05
CA ASN A 52 0.04 -10.02 2.87
C ASN A 52 0.51 -9.28 1.62
N ALA A 53 1.16 -8.13 1.78
CA ALA A 53 1.64 -7.30 0.68
C ALA A 53 3.08 -7.62 0.25
N VAL A 54 3.87 -8.34 1.04
CA VAL A 54 5.28 -8.63 0.71
C VAL A 54 5.39 -9.43 -0.58
N TYR A 55 6.21 -8.92 -1.50
CA TYR A 55 6.57 -9.56 -2.74
C TYR A 55 8.10 -9.58 -2.89
N PHE A 56 8.65 -10.74 -3.21
CA PHE A 56 10.07 -10.89 -3.52
C PHE A 56 10.26 -10.97 -5.03
N ASP A 57 10.89 -9.94 -5.59
CA ASP A 57 11.32 -9.92 -6.98
C ASP A 57 12.60 -10.75 -7.09
N LYS A 58 12.47 -11.95 -7.67
CA LYS A 58 13.59 -12.88 -7.84
C LYS A 58 14.64 -12.37 -8.82
N GLU A 59 14.27 -11.56 -9.79
CA GLU A 59 15.19 -11.06 -10.82
C GLU A 59 16.08 -9.96 -10.26
N LYS A 60 15.52 -9.10 -9.40
CA LYS A 60 16.24 -7.99 -8.76
C LYS A 60 16.80 -8.33 -7.39
N GLU A 61 16.48 -9.51 -6.86
CA GLU A 61 16.76 -9.94 -5.49
C GLU A 61 16.31 -8.91 -4.44
N GLN A 62 15.18 -8.26 -4.69
CA GLN A 62 14.65 -7.16 -3.88
C GLN A 62 13.26 -7.49 -3.33
N ILE A 63 12.99 -6.98 -2.13
CA ILE A 63 11.68 -7.08 -1.50
C ILE A 63 10.92 -5.79 -1.78
N TYR A 64 9.70 -5.95 -2.28
CA TYR A 64 8.73 -4.89 -2.48
C TYR A 64 7.48 -5.18 -1.64
N PHE A 65 6.62 -4.17 -1.55
CA PHE A 65 5.25 -4.35 -1.08
C PHE A 65 4.30 -4.04 -2.24
N LEU A 66 3.32 -4.90 -2.45
CA LEU A 66 2.32 -4.72 -3.49
C LEU A 66 1.18 -3.84 -2.97
N CYS A 67 0.81 -2.85 -3.76
CA CYS A 67 -0.47 -2.18 -3.58
C CYS A 67 -1.60 -3.21 -3.79
N TYR A 68 -2.47 -3.36 -2.79
CA TYR A 68 -3.58 -4.32 -2.82
C TYR A 68 -4.49 -4.14 -4.05
N TYR A 69 -4.81 -2.89 -4.38
CA TYR A 69 -5.78 -2.58 -5.45
C TYR A 69 -5.20 -2.75 -6.86
N THR A 70 -3.93 -2.41 -7.06
CA THR A 70 -3.32 -2.34 -8.40
C THR A 70 -2.29 -3.44 -8.67
N GLY A 71 -1.80 -4.11 -7.62
CA GLY A 71 -0.68 -5.05 -7.69
C GLY A 71 0.67 -4.40 -8.00
N ILE A 72 0.76 -3.07 -7.97
CA ILE A 72 2.00 -2.34 -8.28
C ILE A 72 3.02 -2.57 -7.15
N PRO A 73 4.25 -3.01 -7.45
CA PRO A 73 5.32 -3.12 -6.46
C PRO A 73 5.89 -1.73 -6.14
N CYS A 74 5.88 -1.38 -4.86
CA CYS A 74 6.43 -0.13 -4.37
C CYS A 74 7.24 -0.36 -3.09
N ASN A 75 8.16 0.56 -2.81
CA ASN A 75 8.86 0.61 -1.53
C ASN A 75 7.96 1.32 -0.51
N ILE A 76 7.88 0.79 0.70
CA ILE A 76 7.22 1.51 1.80
C ILE A 76 8.20 2.55 2.32
N ASN A 77 7.79 3.81 2.29
CA ASN A 77 8.55 4.91 2.85
C ASN A 77 8.31 4.96 4.39
N PRO A 78 9.30 4.61 5.23
CA PRO A 78 9.13 4.56 6.68
C PRO A 78 8.89 5.94 7.31
N GLY A 79 9.27 7.01 6.62
CA GLY A 79 9.04 8.40 7.03
C GLY A 79 7.71 8.99 6.58
N PHE A 80 6.90 8.23 5.83
CA PHE A 80 5.68 8.77 5.23
C PHE A 80 4.59 9.05 6.26
N LYS A 81 4.08 10.29 6.20
CA LYS A 81 2.89 10.72 6.92
C LYS A 81 1.69 10.51 5.99
N SER A 82 0.80 9.59 6.36
CA SER A 82 -0.44 9.25 5.63
C SER A 82 -1.33 10.43 5.25
N ASP A 83 -1.13 11.57 5.91
CA ASP A 83 -1.98 12.75 5.82
C ASP A 83 -1.37 13.82 4.90
N SER A 84 -0.30 13.47 4.15
CA SER A 84 0.28 14.37 3.15
C SER A 84 -0.56 14.35 1.87
N SER A 85 -1.31 15.43 1.63
CA SER A 85 -2.01 15.70 0.37
C SER A 85 -1.07 16.12 -0.76
N SER A 86 0.25 16.09 -0.56
CA SER A 86 1.22 16.45 -1.59
C SER A 86 1.30 15.36 -2.65
N LEU A 87 1.23 15.79 -3.92
CA LEU A 87 1.41 14.94 -5.10
C LEU A 87 2.76 14.24 -5.14
N GLU A 88 3.77 14.80 -4.46
CA GLU A 88 5.10 14.19 -4.31
C GLU A 88 5.03 12.77 -3.75
N TYR A 89 4.04 12.50 -2.89
CA TYR A 89 3.88 11.21 -2.22
C TYR A 89 2.69 10.41 -2.77
N ALA A 90 2.15 10.76 -3.94
CA ALA A 90 0.99 10.09 -4.52
C ALA A 90 1.24 8.58 -4.73
N PHE A 91 2.48 8.21 -5.04
CA PHE A 91 2.91 6.84 -5.30
C PHE A 91 3.58 6.16 -4.10
N ASP A 92 3.67 6.84 -2.96
CA ASP A 92 4.11 6.20 -1.72
C ASP A 92 3.02 5.25 -1.22
N LEU A 93 3.45 4.15 -0.62
CA LEU A 93 2.54 3.22 0.01
C LEU A 93 2.05 3.74 1.37
N THR A 94 0.77 3.56 1.61
CA THR A 94 0.05 3.84 2.85
C THR A 94 -0.82 2.65 3.22
N PHE A 95 -1.63 2.82 4.27
CA PHE A 95 -2.63 1.86 4.70
C PHE A 95 -4.04 2.40 4.46
N ASP A 96 -4.94 1.52 4.07
CA ASP A 96 -6.37 1.79 3.90
C ASP A 96 -7.17 0.60 4.42
N HIS A 97 -8.43 0.83 4.79
CA HIS A 97 -9.37 -0.25 5.08
C HIS A 97 -9.94 -0.74 3.76
N LYS A 98 -9.82 -2.04 3.48
CA LYS A 98 -10.21 -2.66 2.22
C LYS A 98 -11.61 -2.25 1.80
N ASP A 99 -11.74 -1.77 0.56
CA ASP A 99 -13.02 -1.42 -0.02
C ASP A 99 -13.80 -2.69 -0.45
N PRO A 100 -14.99 -2.95 0.11
CA PRO A 100 -15.83 -4.08 -0.30
C PRO A 100 -16.37 -3.98 -1.72
N SER A 101 -16.39 -2.79 -2.32
CA SER A 101 -16.85 -2.61 -3.69
C SER A 101 -15.83 -3.07 -4.76
N ILE A 102 -14.58 -3.36 -4.37
CA ILE A 102 -13.49 -3.72 -5.29
C ILE A 102 -13.09 -5.22 -5.21
N GLY A 103 -13.78 -6.05 -4.44
CA GLY A 103 -13.52 -7.50 -4.40
C GLY A 103 -14.64 -8.35 -3.80
N TYR A 104 -14.68 -9.64 -4.16
CA TYR A 104 -15.80 -10.54 -3.86
C TYR A 104 -15.97 -10.96 -2.39
N GLU A 105 -15.01 -10.67 -1.50
CA GLU A 105 -15.05 -11.12 -0.09
C GLU A 105 -14.36 -10.14 0.89
N ALA A 106 -14.67 -8.84 0.83
CA ALA A 106 -14.15 -7.91 1.84
C ALA A 106 -15.11 -7.74 3.02
N LYS A 107 -14.62 -8.00 4.23
CA LYS A 107 -15.15 -7.33 5.43
C LYS A 107 -14.45 -5.96 5.50
N GLY A 108 -15.20 -4.86 5.53
CA GLY A 108 -14.67 -3.48 5.46
C GLY A 108 -13.75 -3.03 6.61
N GLU A 109 -13.29 -3.96 7.44
CA GLU A 109 -12.40 -3.73 8.58
C GLU A 109 -10.97 -4.24 8.33
N GLU A 110 -10.73 -4.97 7.23
CA GLU A 110 -9.40 -5.50 6.89
C GLU A 110 -8.47 -4.35 6.44
N LEU A 111 -7.31 -4.21 7.09
CA LEU A 111 -6.31 -3.22 6.70
C LEU A 111 -5.46 -3.76 5.55
N VAL A 112 -5.23 -2.95 4.52
CA VAL A 112 -4.44 -3.30 3.35
C VAL A 112 -3.40 -2.22 3.04
N VAL A 113 -2.33 -2.61 2.35
CA VAL A 113 -1.32 -1.70 1.81
C VAL A 113 -1.82 -1.16 0.46
N CYS A 114 -1.82 0.16 0.26
CA CYS A 114 -2.26 0.78 -0.99
C CYS A 114 -1.43 2.01 -1.34
N LEU A 115 -1.57 2.55 -2.55
CA LEU A 115 -0.96 3.84 -2.91
C LEU A 115 -1.69 4.99 -2.22
N ASN A 116 -0.96 6.02 -1.79
CA ASN A 116 -1.53 7.20 -1.14
C ASN A 116 -2.60 7.90 -2.00
N ILE A 117 -2.38 8.00 -3.32
CA ILE A 117 -3.37 8.56 -4.25
C ILE A 117 -4.71 7.82 -4.21
N ILE A 118 -4.68 6.49 -4.01
CA ILE A 118 -5.89 5.67 -3.92
C ILE A 118 -6.66 6.04 -2.66
N ASN A 119 -5.97 6.14 -1.52
CA ASN A 119 -6.58 6.52 -0.25
C ASN A 119 -7.20 7.93 -0.32
N GLN A 120 -6.54 8.87 -0.99
CA GLN A 120 -7.04 10.24 -1.17
C GLN A 120 -8.27 10.32 -2.08
N VAL A 121 -8.32 9.51 -3.14
CA VAL A 121 -9.40 9.57 -4.14
C VAL A 121 -10.62 8.77 -3.70
N LYS A 122 -10.43 7.61 -3.05
CA LYS A 122 -11.49 6.65 -2.69
C LYS A 122 -12.71 7.29 -2.02
N SER A 123 -12.48 8.16 -1.03
CA SER A 123 -13.58 8.78 -0.27
C SER A 123 -14.30 9.91 -1.00
N ASN A 124 -13.77 10.34 -2.15
CA ASN A 124 -14.24 11.54 -2.87
C ASN A 124 -15.00 11.22 -4.15
N ILE A 125 -15.13 9.94 -4.54
CA ILE A 125 -15.79 9.55 -5.78
C ILE A 125 -16.70 8.33 -5.60
N PRO A 126 -17.71 8.14 -6.47
CA PRO A 126 -18.54 6.95 -6.48
C PRO A 126 -17.74 5.65 -6.72
N ALA A 127 -18.20 4.54 -6.14
CA ALA A 127 -17.50 3.25 -6.20
C ALA A 127 -17.23 2.73 -7.62
N ASN A 128 -18.14 2.95 -8.56
CA ASN A 128 -17.95 2.59 -9.97
C ASN A 128 -16.80 3.38 -10.61
N ILE A 129 -16.75 4.70 -10.37
CA ILE A 129 -15.66 5.57 -10.84
C ILE A 129 -14.34 5.20 -10.16
N PHE A 130 -14.39 4.84 -8.87
CA PHE A 130 -13.21 4.37 -8.15
C PHE A 130 -12.63 3.09 -8.74
N LYS A 131 -13.50 2.12 -9.07
CA LYS A 131 -13.08 0.88 -9.74
C LYS A 131 -12.40 1.17 -11.08
N GLU A 132 -12.97 2.05 -11.91
CA GLU A 132 -12.37 2.45 -13.18
C GLU A 132 -11.02 3.17 -13.00
N PHE A 133 -10.92 4.04 -11.99
CA PHE A 133 -9.66 4.70 -11.62
C PHE A 133 -8.56 3.68 -11.27
N ILE A 134 -8.88 2.65 -10.48
CA ILE A 134 -7.94 1.58 -10.14
C ILE A 134 -7.47 0.83 -11.39
N ILE A 135 -8.37 0.52 -12.33
CA ILE A 135 -8.03 -0.18 -13.58
C ILE A 135 -7.06 0.66 -14.41
N LEU A 136 -7.38 1.94 -14.63
CA LEU A 136 -6.52 2.87 -15.38
C LEU A 136 -5.13 2.99 -14.73
N LEU A 137 -5.09 3.10 -13.41
CA LEU A 137 -3.83 3.18 -12.68
C LEU A 137 -3.02 1.88 -12.82
N ALA A 138 -3.66 0.71 -12.72
CA ALA A 138 -2.97 -0.57 -12.90
C ALA A 138 -2.42 -0.72 -14.34
N ASP A 139 -3.22 -0.38 -15.34
CA ASP A 139 -2.85 -0.51 -16.76
C ASP A 139 -1.71 0.43 -17.13
N ARG A 140 -1.71 1.66 -16.62
CA ARG A 140 -0.61 2.62 -16.82
C ARG A 140 0.75 2.06 -16.40
N PHE A 141 0.80 1.35 -15.27
CA PHE A 141 2.03 0.80 -14.74
C PHE A 141 2.46 -0.48 -15.45
N LYS A 142 1.50 -1.29 -15.91
CA LYS A 142 1.78 -2.51 -16.69
C LYS A 142 2.25 -2.18 -18.11
N ASN A 143 1.56 -1.28 -18.79
CA ASN A 143 1.73 -1.01 -20.21
C ASN A 143 2.67 0.17 -20.50
N LYS A 144 3.18 0.85 -19.45
CA LYS A 144 4.00 2.07 -19.58
C LYS A 144 3.36 3.13 -20.49
N SER A 145 2.03 3.25 -20.49
CA SER A 145 1.28 4.22 -21.30
C SER A 145 1.85 5.64 -21.11
N SER A 146 1.72 6.53 -22.08
CA SER A 146 2.28 7.88 -21.90
C SER A 146 1.55 8.65 -20.78
N SER A 147 2.23 9.63 -20.17
CA SER A 147 1.58 10.49 -19.16
C SER A 147 0.44 11.33 -19.75
N ILE A 148 0.49 11.62 -21.06
CA ILE A 148 -0.55 12.36 -21.78
C ILE A 148 -1.82 11.50 -21.93
N GLU A 149 -1.68 10.23 -22.31
CA GLU A 149 -2.82 9.31 -22.42
C GLU A 149 -3.53 9.13 -21.09
N LEU A 150 -2.75 8.91 -20.01
CA LEU A 150 -3.30 8.82 -18.66
C LEU A 150 -4.06 10.09 -18.27
N GLU A 151 -3.51 11.28 -18.57
CA GLU A 151 -4.18 12.54 -18.27
C GLU A 151 -5.52 12.68 -19.01
N ILE A 152 -5.58 12.28 -20.29
CA ILE A 152 -6.81 12.28 -21.07
C ILE A 152 -7.85 11.33 -20.48
N GLU A 153 -7.45 10.11 -20.12
CA GLU A 153 -8.33 9.10 -19.55
C GLU A 153 -8.87 9.53 -18.17
N LEU A 154 -8.01 10.07 -17.30
CA LEU A 154 -8.42 10.60 -16.01
C LEU A 154 -9.38 11.80 -16.17
N LYS A 155 -9.13 12.70 -17.13
CA LYS A 155 -10.04 13.83 -17.40
C LYS A 155 -11.41 13.36 -17.89
N ARG A 156 -11.48 12.30 -18.71
CA ARG A 156 -12.75 11.71 -19.13
C ARG A 156 -13.48 11.10 -17.93
N LEU A 157 -12.80 10.25 -17.17
CA LEU A 157 -13.34 9.57 -16.01
C LEU A 157 -13.93 10.55 -14.97
N PHE A 158 -13.18 11.60 -14.61
CA PHE A 158 -13.64 12.59 -13.63
C PHE A 158 -14.51 13.70 -14.23
N GLY A 159 -14.44 13.92 -15.55
CA GLY A 159 -15.27 14.90 -16.26
C GLY A 159 -16.70 14.42 -16.45
N ASP A 160 -16.87 13.13 -16.73
CA ASP A 160 -18.19 12.51 -16.87
C ASP A 160 -18.86 12.28 -15.50
N ALA A 161 -18.09 12.15 -14.42
CA ALA A 161 -18.60 12.04 -13.05
C ALA A 161 -19.23 13.34 -12.48
N ARG A 162 -19.17 14.47 -13.20
CA ARG A 162 -19.77 15.77 -12.81
C ARG A 162 -21.08 16.09 -13.55
N LYS A 163 -21.56 15.21 -14.42
CA LYS A 163 -22.85 15.33 -15.10
C LYS A 163 -23.90 14.44 -14.42
#